data_AF-A0A2G9NXQ1-F1
#
_entry.id   AF-A0A2G9NXQ1-F1
#
_cell.length_a   1.000
_cell.length_b   1.000
_cell.length_c   1.000
_cell.angle_alpha   90.00
_cell.angle_beta   90.00
_cell.angle_gamma   90.00
#
_symmetry.space_group_name_H-M   'P 1'
#
loop_
_entity.id
_entity.type
_entity.pdbx_description
1 polymer ?
#
loop_
_entity_poly.entity_id
_entity_poly.type
_entity_poly.pdbx_seq_one_letter_code
_entity_poly.pdbx_strand_id
1 'polypeptide(L)' 'MFKQWLDNHNIPYLYINQDPETFSSFFKEDLKGKRPYFMLLIPYFGFIFVDVKYKQISEN' A
#
# COMPACT_ATOMS: atom_id res chain seq x y z
N MET A 1 3.43 1.70 -13.11
CA MET A 1 3.34 1.89 -11.64
C MET A 1 3.01 0.58 -10.95
N PHE A 2 3.35 0.39 -9.66
CA PHE A 2 3.14 -0.88 -8.94
C PHE A 2 1.68 -1.39 -8.98
N LYS A 3 0.71 -0.48 -8.85
CA LYS A 3 -0.72 -0.78 -9.03
C LYS A 3 -1.02 -1.47 -10.38
N GLN A 4 -0.53 -0.90 -11.48
CA GLN A 4 -0.74 -1.45 -12.82
C GLN A 4 -0.07 -2.82 -12.98
N TRP A 5 1.08 -3.04 -12.33
CA TRP A 5 1.73 -4.34 -12.32
C TRP A 5 0.84 -5.38 -11.63
N LEU A 6 0.22 -5.05 -10.49
CA LEU A 6 -0.73 -5.93 -9.80
C LEU A 6 -1.96 -6.23 -10.66
N ASP A 7 -2.54 -5.19 -11.28
CA ASP A 7 -3.68 -5.30 -12.19
C ASP A 7 -3.37 -6.27 -13.36
N ASN A 8 -2.19 -6.13 -13.98
CA ASN A 8 -1.77 -6.99 -15.10
C ASN A 8 -1.53 -8.46 -14.72
N HIS A 9 -1.24 -8.73 -13.44
CA HIS A 9 -1.02 -10.09 -12.94
C HIS A 9 -2.26 -10.67 -12.25
N ASN A 10 -3.40 -9.97 -12.29
CA ASN A 10 -4.65 -10.36 -11.62
C ASN A 10 -4.47 -10.63 -10.11
N ILE A 11 -3.58 -9.89 -9.44
CA ILE A 11 -3.35 -10.03 -8.00
C ILE A 11 -4.38 -9.17 -7.27
N PRO A 12 -5.23 -9.72 -6.39
CA PRO A 12 -6.17 -8.92 -5.63
C PRO A 12 -5.43 -8.07 -4.58
N TYR A 13 -5.75 -6.78 -4.52
CA TYR A 13 -5.16 -5.85 -3.56
C TYR A 13 -6.16 -4.79 -3.07
N LEU A 14 -5.90 -4.29 -1.87
CA LEU A 14 -6.47 -3.05 -1.36
C LEU A 14 -5.41 -1.95 -1.45
N TYR A 15 -5.72 -0.87 -2.16
CA TYR A 15 -4.90 0.35 -2.16
C TYR A 15 -5.29 1.25 -1.01
N ILE A 16 -4.30 1.71 -0.26
CA ILE A 16 -4.49 2.48 0.96
C ILE A 16 -3.98 3.91 0.70
N ASN A 17 -4.91 4.84 0.45
CA ASN A 17 -4.58 6.24 0.16
C ASN A 17 -3.98 6.94 1.37
N GLN A 18 -2.73 7.39 1.26
CA GLN A 18 -1.98 8.01 2.36
C GLN A 18 -2.43 9.43 2.74
N ASP A 19 -3.43 9.99 2.07
CA ASP A 19 -3.92 11.34 2.34
C ASP A 19 -4.39 11.49 3.80
N PRO A 20 -3.78 12.40 4.59
CA PRO A 20 -4.11 12.62 6.00
C PRO A 20 -5.53 13.17 6.24
N GLU A 21 -6.18 13.74 5.22
CA GLU A 21 -7.54 14.28 5.31
C GLU A 21 -8.60 13.17 5.29
N THR A 22 -8.32 12.06 4.59
CA THR A 22 -9.25 10.92 4.45
C THR A 22 -9.28 9.98 5.66
N PHE A 23 -8.72 10.41 6.78
CA PHE A 23 -8.29 9.52 7.85
C PHE A 23 -9.11 9.70 9.13
N SER A 24 -9.66 8.59 9.64
CA SER A 24 -10.36 8.60 10.93
C SER A 24 -9.39 8.89 12.07
N SER A 25 -9.84 9.61 13.09
CA SER A 25 -9.06 9.99 14.29
C SER A 25 -8.37 8.81 14.99
N PHE A 26 -9.00 7.64 15.04
CA PHE A 26 -8.44 6.41 15.63
C PHE A 26 -7.02 6.09 15.15
N PHE A 27 -6.80 6.18 13.83
CA PHE A 27 -5.50 5.84 13.27
C PHE A 27 -4.46 6.96 13.46
N LYS A 28 -4.88 8.21 13.73
CA LYS A 28 -4.00 9.36 14.00
C LYS A 28 -3.39 9.27 15.39
N GLU A 29 -4.17 8.78 16.34
CA GLU A 29 -3.84 8.83 17.77
C GLU A 29 -3.25 7.51 18.28
N ASP A 30 -3.83 6.38 17.88
CA ASP A 30 -3.50 5.07 18.48
C ASP A 30 -2.51 4.23 17.64
N LEU A 31 -2.49 4.42 16.32
CA LEU A 31 -1.61 3.70 15.40
C LEU A 31 -0.44 4.58 14.95
N LYS A 32 0.53 4.83 15.85
CA LYS A 32 1.85 5.44 15.53
C LYS A 32 2.74 4.56 14.62
N GLY A 33 2.14 3.61 13.88
CA GLY A 33 2.82 2.64 13.04
C GLY A 33 2.96 3.10 11.60
N LYS A 34 4.06 2.68 10.94
CA LYS A 34 4.29 2.94 9.51
C LYS A 34 3.17 2.32 8.67
N ARG A 35 2.47 3.16 7.90
CA ARG A 35 1.30 2.76 7.11
C ARG A 35 1.73 2.07 5.80
N PRO A 36 1.20 0.88 5.49
CA PRO A 36 1.44 0.24 4.19
C PRO A 36 0.65 0.96 3.09
N TYR A 37 1.19 0.94 1.87
CA TYR A 37 0.52 1.52 0.70
C TYR A 37 -0.47 0.52 0.07
N PHE A 38 -0.17 -0.78 0.19
CA PHE A 38 -0.98 -1.86 -0.36
C PHE A 38 -1.14 -2.99 0.65
N MET A 39 -2.30 -3.63 0.65
CA MET A 39 -2.51 -4.95 1.25
C MET A 39 -2.85 -5.92 0.13
N LEU A 40 -2.02 -6.93 -0.08
CA LEU A 40 -2.20 -7.96 -1.10
C LEU A 40 -2.88 -9.17 -0.48
N LEU A 41 -3.87 -9.75 -1.18
CA LEU A 41 -4.44 -11.05 -0.81
C LEU A 41 -3.71 -12.13 -1.61
N ILE A 42 -2.97 -12.99 -0.92
CA ILE A 42 -2.30 -14.14 -1.51
C ILE A 42 -3.11 -15.40 -1.17
N PRO A 43 -3.62 -16.14 -2.18
CA PRO A 43 -4.34 -17.38 -1.95
C PRO A 43 -3.54 -18.33 -1.05
N TYR A 44 -4.18 -18.93 -0.05
CA TYR A 44 -3.60 -19.90 0.90
C TYR A 44 -2.52 -19.37 1.86
N PHE A 45 -2.09 -18.11 1.73
CA PHE A 45 -1.10 -17.50 2.63
C PHE A 45 -1.67 -16.35 3.47
N GLY A 46 -2.74 -15.69 3.02
CA GLY A 46 -3.37 -14.58 3.74
C GLY A 46 -2.95 -13.21 3.18
N PHE A 47 -2.78 -12.23 4.05
CA PHE A 47 -2.52 -10.84 3.65
C PHE A 47 -1.04 -10.47 3.77
N ILE A 48 -0.51 -9.82 2.73
CA ILE A 48 0.83 -9.20 2.76
C ILE A 48 0.68 -7.69 2.69
N PHE A 49 1.26 -6.99 3.66
CA PHE A 49 1.31 -5.53 3.67
C PHE A 49 2.57 -5.03 2.98
N VAL A 50 2.41 -4.22 1.95
CA VAL A 50 3.50 -3.73 1.11
C VAL A 50 3.62 -2.22 1.20
N ASP A 51 4.83 -1.77 1.50
CA ASP A 51 5.23 -0.37 1.41
C ASP A 51 6.06 -0.17 0.13
N VAL A 52 5.58 0.69 -0.76
CA VAL A 52 6.23 0.96 -2.05
C VAL A 52 6.92 2.32 -1.96
N LYS A 53 8.24 2.29 -1.83
CA LYS A 53 9.05 3.52 -1.96
C LYS A 53 9.26 3.84 -3.42
N TYR A 54 8.70 4.96 -3.88
CA TYR A 54 9.02 5.49 -5.21
C TYR A 54 10.47 5.97 -5.20
N LYS A 55 11.35 5.29 -5.94
CA LYS A 55 12.68 5.81 -6.27
C LYS A 55 12.59 6.38 -7.68
N GLN A 56 12.71 7.70 -7.82
CA GLN A 56 13.06 8.28 -9.11
C GLN A 56 14.49 7.85 -9.40
N ILE A 57 14.68 7.13 -10.51
CA ILE A 57 16.00 6.94 -11.07
C ILE A 57 16.36 8.31 -11.66
N SER A 58 17.27 9.03 -11.03
CA SER A 58 17.88 10.21 -11.65
C SER A 58 18.71 9.72 -12.83
N GLU A 59 18.31 10.07 -14.05
CA GLU A 59 19.15 9.91 -15.23
C GLU A 59 20.38 10.81 -15.04
N ASN A 60 21.56 10.18 -14.95
CA ASN A 60 22.86 10.84 -15.00
C ASN A 60 23.32 10.94 -16.45
#